data_AF-A0A7C3DJS3-F1
#
_entry.id   AF-A0A7C3DJS3-F1
#
_cell.length_a   1.000
_cell.length_b   1.000
_cell.length_c   1.000
_cell.angle_alpha   90.00
_cell.angle_beta   90.00
_cell.angle_gamma   90.00
#
_symmetry.space_group_name_H-M   'P 1'
#
loop_
_entity.id
_entity.type
_entity.pdbx_description
1 polymer ?
#
loop_
_entity_poly.entity_id
_entity_poly.type
_entity_poly.pdbx_seq_one_letter_code
_entity_poly.pdbx_strand_id
1 'polypeptide(L)'
;MDLTFHCPHCQQELMVDASAGGQVIQCPTCNAEIGVPMPDVTNIRPHNPIHDSAAARVEHHFVVPVHEGPPEPLIPQKKKDEEVSEGLEKKIKIRIFRHSDCIEVGHDRYEEFVSAFLNKVGWENVLSTTTLNYTHIDIATQKILTDYAIQIIYRG
;
A
#
# COMPACT_ATOMS: atom_id res chain seq x y z
N MET A 1 -1.98 19.92 -31.87
CA MET A 1 -2.87 21.06 -31.50
C MET A 1 -4.06 20.40 -30.90
N ASP A 2 -4.42 20.72 -29.66
CA ASP A 2 -5.39 19.92 -28.93
C ASP A 2 -6.79 20.53 -29.05
N LEU A 3 -7.75 19.66 -29.36
CA LEU A 3 -9.17 19.93 -29.45
C LEU A 3 -9.81 19.44 -28.14
N THR A 4 -10.43 20.36 -27.41
CA THR A 4 -11.15 20.04 -26.17
C THR A 4 -12.65 20.09 -26.42
N PHE A 5 -13.36 18.99 -26.15
CA PHE A 5 -14.81 18.91 -26.31
C PHE A 5 -15.45 17.99 -25.26
N HIS A 6 -16.75 18.10 -25.05
CA HIS A 6 -17.47 17.31 -24.05
C HIS A 6 -18.15 16.11 -24.71
N CYS A 7 -18.07 14.94 -24.07
CA CYS A 7 -18.77 13.74 -24.50
C CYS A 7 -20.30 13.95 -24.40
N PRO A 8 -21.09 13.66 -25.45
CA PRO A 8 -22.55 13.81 -25.40
C PRO A 8 -23.25 12.82 -24.47
N HIS A 9 -22.60 11.71 -24.09
CA HIS A 9 -23.20 10.65 -23.26
C HIS A 9 -22.96 10.85 -21.76
N CYS A 10 -21.75 11.26 -21.37
CA CYS A 10 -21.36 11.38 -19.96
C CYS A 10 -20.89 12.79 -19.57
N GLN A 11 -20.89 13.74 -20.51
CA GLN A 11 -20.44 15.13 -20.31
C GLN A 11 -18.98 15.25 -19.85
N GLN A 12 -18.19 14.19 -19.94
CA GLN A 12 -16.76 14.22 -19.67
C GLN A 12 -16.03 15.13 -20.66
N GLU A 13 -15.18 16.02 -20.16
CA GLU A 13 -14.26 16.81 -20.98
C GLU A 13 -13.15 15.89 -21.53
N LEU A 14 -13.01 15.87 -22.85
CA LEU A 14 -12.04 15.06 -23.58
C LEU A 14 -11.13 15.96 -24.40
N MET A 15 -9.84 15.61 -24.38
CA MET A 15 -8.81 16.29 -25.14
C MET A 15 -8.22 15.30 -26.16
N VAL A 16 -8.29 15.66 -27.44
CA VAL A 16 -7.76 14.85 -28.54
C VAL A 16 -6.98 15.74 -29.49
N ASP A 17 -6.02 15.19 -30.22
CA ASP A 17 -5.32 15.98 -31.23
C ASP A 17 -6.28 16.38 -32.36
N ALA A 18 -6.15 17.60 -32.87
CA ALA A 18 -7.00 18.16 -33.92
C ALA A 18 -7.02 17.32 -35.20
N SER A 19 -5.99 16.49 -35.44
CA SER A 19 -5.94 15.55 -36.56
C SER A 19 -6.97 14.42 -36.46
N ALA A 20 -7.53 14.19 -35.28
CA ALA A 20 -8.62 13.22 -35.05
C ALA A 20 -10.01 13.79 -35.36
N GLY A 21 -10.12 15.05 -35.81
CA GLY A 21 -11.39 15.67 -36.18
C GLY A 21 -12.16 14.84 -37.22
N GLY A 22 -13.43 14.55 -36.94
CA GLY A 22 -14.29 13.72 -37.80
C GLY A 22 -14.11 12.20 -37.64
N GLN A 23 -13.21 11.72 -36.79
CA GLN A 23 -13.08 10.30 -36.48
C GLN A 23 -14.04 9.86 -35.37
N VAL A 24 -14.37 8.57 -35.36
CA VAL A 24 -15.13 7.94 -34.28
C VAL A 24 -14.14 7.34 -33.28
N ILE A 25 -14.22 7.77 -32.03
CA ILE A 25 -13.39 7.26 -30.92
C ILE A 25 -14.28 6.70 -29.82
N GLN A 26 -13.72 5.84 -28.97
CA GLN A 26 -14.42 5.30 -27.81
C GLN A 26 -14.16 6.21 -26.59
N CYS A 27 -15.23 6.62 -25.90
CA CYS A 27 -15.10 7.40 -24.68
C CYS A 27 -14.48 6.54 -23.55
N PRO A 28 -13.39 6.94 -22.89
CA PRO A 28 -12.75 6.16 -21.83
C PRO A 28 -13.59 6.04 -20.55
N THR A 29 -14.59 6.91 -20.37
CA THR A 29 -15.41 6.96 -19.15
C THR A 29 -16.70 6.16 -19.29
N CYS A 30 -17.35 6.20 -20.45
CA CYS A 30 -18.65 5.54 -20.66
C CYS A 30 -18.63 4.47 -21.76
N ASN A 31 -17.48 4.22 -22.40
CA ASN A 31 -17.30 3.26 -23.48
C ASN A 31 -18.29 3.42 -24.66
N ALA A 32 -18.83 4.63 -24.84
CA ALA A 32 -19.70 4.95 -25.95
C ALA A 32 -18.87 5.45 -27.14
N GLU A 33 -19.31 5.09 -28.35
CA GLU A 33 -18.76 5.62 -29.59
C GLU A 33 -19.14 7.09 -29.76
N ILE A 34 -18.14 7.96 -29.80
CA ILE A 34 -18.31 9.40 -29.95
C ILE A 34 -17.60 9.88 -31.22
N GLY A 35 -18.28 10.75 -31.98
CA GLY A 35 -17.66 11.46 -33.10
C GLY A 35 -16.89 12.69 -32.60
N VAL A 36 -15.62 12.79 -32.97
CA VAL A 36 -14.81 13.98 -32.67
C VAL A 36 -15.28 15.14 -33.56
N PRO A 37 -15.64 16.31 -33.00
CA PRO A 37 -16.08 17.45 -33.80
C PRO A 37 -14.94 17.96 -34.69
N MET A 38 -15.27 18.61 -35.80
CA MET A 38 -14.26 19.24 -36.64
C MET A 38 -13.55 20.36 -35.85
N PRO A 39 -12.24 20.54 -36.05
CA PRO A 39 -11.50 21.59 -35.37
C PRO A 39 -11.99 22.96 -35.85
N ASP A 40 -12.61 23.71 -34.94
CA ASP A 40 -13.02 25.11 -35.13
C ASP A 40 -12.17 26.02 -34.23
N VAL A 41 -12.01 27.28 -34.62
CA VAL A 41 -11.21 28.29 -33.89
C VAL A 41 -11.67 28.46 -32.44
N THR A 42 -12.92 28.10 -32.14
CA THR A 42 -13.49 28.11 -30.78
C THR A 42 -13.06 26.94 -29.89
N ASN A 43 -12.65 25.81 -30.47
CA ASN A 43 -12.33 24.58 -29.74
C ASN A 43 -10.84 24.19 -29.78
N ILE A 44 -10.01 24.94 -30.51
CA ILE A 44 -8.56 24.74 -30.58
C ILE A 44 -7.91 25.63 -29.52
N ARG A 45 -7.33 25.01 -28.49
CA ARG A 45 -6.55 25.75 -27.50
C ARG A 45 -5.07 25.67 -27.87
N PRO A 46 -4.37 26.81 -28.10
CA PRO A 46 -2.92 26.78 -28.20
C PRO A 46 -2.37 26.34 -26.83
N HIS A 47 -1.66 25.22 -26.81
CA HIS A 47 -1.08 24.66 -25.59
C HIS A 47 -0.03 25.66 -25.06
N ASN A 48 -0.41 26.47 -24.07
CA ASN A 48 0.52 27.33 -23.35
C ASN A 48 0.88 26.63 -22.03
N PRO A 49 2.05 25.95 -21.94
CA PRO A 49 2.42 25.15 -20.78
C PRO A 49 2.56 25.97 -19.48
N ILE A 50 2.51 27.30 -19.57
CA ILE A 50 2.59 28.22 -18.44
C ILE A 50 1.27 28.28 -17.65
N HIS A 51 0.12 28.03 -18.28
CA HIS A 51 -1.19 28.16 -17.62
C HIS A 51 -1.58 26.95 -16.75
N ASP A 52 -1.07 25.75 -17.08
CA ASP A 52 -1.25 24.51 -16.28
C ASP A 52 -0.09 24.24 -15.32
N SER A 53 0.90 25.14 -15.26
CA SER A 53 2.01 25.02 -14.33
C SER A 53 1.59 25.48 -12.93
N ALA A 54 1.90 24.66 -11.91
CA ALA A 54 1.81 25.02 -10.48
C ALA A 54 2.62 26.28 -10.07
N ALA A 55 3.32 26.90 -11.02
CA ALA A 55 4.05 28.16 -10.88
C ALA A 55 3.19 29.41 -11.16
N ALA A 56 1.92 29.26 -11.56
CA ALA A 56 0.96 30.37 -11.55
C ALA A 56 0.72 30.79 -10.09
N ARG A 57 1.55 31.72 -9.61
CA ARG A 57 1.47 32.28 -8.25
C ARG A 57 0.20 33.10 -8.12
N VAL A 58 -0.90 32.45 -7.77
CA VAL A 58 -2.08 33.12 -7.23
C VAL A 58 -1.84 33.26 -5.73
N GLU A 59 -1.58 34.49 -5.29
CA GLU A 59 -1.40 34.81 -3.87
C GLU A 59 -2.72 34.69 -3.13
N HIS A 60 -2.97 33.54 -2.53
CA HIS A 60 -4.06 33.35 -1.60
C HIS A 60 -3.56 33.62 -0.17
N HIS A 61 -4.00 34.74 0.41
CA HIS A 61 -3.82 35.01 1.82
C HIS A 61 -4.82 34.17 2.63
N PHE A 62 -4.39 32.97 3.01
CA PHE A 62 -5.17 32.10 3.89
C PHE A 62 -4.95 32.50 5.34
N VAL A 63 -6.04 32.87 6.02
CA VAL A 63 -6.05 33.07 7.46
C VAL A 63 -6.44 31.74 8.11
N VAL A 64 -5.51 31.13 8.83
CA VAL A 64 -5.79 29.93 9.62
C VAL A 64 -6.38 30.37 10.96
N PRO A 65 -7.63 30.02 11.30
CA PRO A 65 -8.18 30.26 12.63
C PRO A 65 -7.35 29.49 13.65
N VAL A 66 -6.70 30.22 14.57
CA VAL A 66 -5.95 29.61 15.66
C VAL A 66 -6.94 29.27 16.78
N HIS A 67 -7.08 27.99 17.10
CA HIS A 67 -7.91 27.55 18.22
C HIS A 67 -7.07 27.51 19.50
N GLU A 68 -7.51 28.22 20.55
CA GLU A 68 -6.86 28.28 21.87
C GLU A 68 -7.22 27.08 22.77
N GLY A 69 -7.25 25.87 22.19
CA GLY A 69 -7.58 24.63 22.89
C GLY A 69 -6.49 23.57 22.76
N PRO A 70 -6.37 22.62 23.70
CA PRO A 70 -5.52 21.46 23.53
C PRO A 70 -5.91 20.71 22.24
N PRO A 71 -4.96 20.27 21.40
CA PRO A 71 -5.29 19.58 20.16
C PRO A 71 -6.03 18.28 20.46
N GLU A 72 -7.28 18.18 19.98
CA GLU A 72 -8.04 16.95 20.07
C GLU A 72 -7.37 15.85 19.21
N PRO A 73 -7.20 14.62 19.73
CA PRO A 73 -6.60 13.54 18.96
C PRO A 73 -7.52 13.14 17.80
N LEU A 74 -7.16 13.52 16.57
CA LEU A 74 -7.87 13.21 15.33
C LEU A 74 -7.72 11.75 14.87
N ILE A 75 -6.86 10.99 15.53
CA ILE A 75 -6.74 9.56 15.30
C ILE A 75 -7.72 8.91 16.27
N PRO A 76 -8.82 8.28 15.79
CA PRO A 76 -9.59 7.41 16.66
C PRO A 76 -8.61 6.38 17.19
N GLN A 77 -8.35 6.41 18.49
CA GLN A 77 -7.62 5.34 19.14
C GLN A 77 -8.32 4.07 18.73
N LYS A 78 -7.61 3.19 18.00
CA LYS A 78 -8.13 1.88 17.61
C LYS A 78 -8.75 1.30 18.87
N LYS A 79 -10.08 1.11 18.85
CA LYS A 79 -10.72 0.25 19.84
C LYS A 79 -9.90 -1.03 19.79
N LYS A 80 -9.27 -1.39 20.90
CA LYS A 80 -8.83 -2.77 21.09
C LYS A 80 -10.05 -3.60 20.71
N ASP A 81 -9.88 -4.48 19.73
CA ASP A 81 -10.91 -5.45 19.42
C ASP A 81 -11.15 -6.21 20.72
N GLU A 82 -12.21 -5.84 21.44
CA GLU A 82 -12.76 -6.62 22.53
C GLU A 82 -13.36 -7.85 21.85
N GLU A 83 -12.54 -8.90 21.78
CA GLU A 83 -12.99 -10.22 21.41
C GLU A 83 -14.10 -10.61 22.39
N VAL A 84 -15.32 -10.62 21.86
CA VAL A 84 -16.51 -11.19 22.47
C VAL A 84 -16.14 -12.59 22.97
N SER A 85 -16.29 -12.78 24.27
CA SER A 85 -16.08 -14.03 24.97
C SER A 85 -17.15 -15.05 24.59
N GLU A 86 -16.97 -15.72 23.46
CA GLU A 86 -17.54 -17.03 23.18
C GLU A 86 -16.36 -18.01 23.19
N GLY A 87 -16.29 -18.83 24.25
CA GLY A 87 -15.20 -19.77 24.57
C GLY A 87 -14.23 -20.08 23.42
N LEU A 88 -13.20 -19.25 23.27
CA LEU A 88 -12.25 -19.37 22.18
C LEU A 88 -11.31 -20.53 22.53
N GLU A 89 -11.61 -21.73 22.06
CA GLU A 89 -10.62 -22.79 22.03
C GLU A 89 -9.39 -22.24 21.28
N LYS A 90 -8.32 -21.97 22.03
CA LYS A 90 -7.08 -21.41 21.49
C LYS A 90 -6.65 -22.27 20.30
N LYS A 91 -6.58 -21.67 19.12
CA LYS A 91 -6.25 -22.42 17.89
C LYS A 91 -4.80 -22.85 17.97
N ILE A 92 -4.51 -24.05 17.46
CA ILE A 92 -3.14 -24.52 17.34
C ILE A 92 -2.45 -23.73 16.23
N LYS A 93 -1.34 -23.09 16.56
CA LYS A 93 -0.48 -22.30 15.68
C LYS A 93 0.92 -22.91 15.65
N ILE A 94 1.62 -22.67 14.54
CA ILE A 94 3.01 -23.09 14.33
C ILE A 94 3.86 -21.85 14.04
N ARG A 95 5.04 -21.79 14.65
CA ARG A 95 6.05 -20.78 14.36
C ARG A 95 7.39 -21.47 14.18
N ILE A 96 8.15 -21.06 13.17
CA ILE A 96 9.51 -21.54 12.92
C ILE A 96 10.42 -20.33 13.03
N PHE A 97 11.49 -20.45 13.81
CA PHE A 97 12.58 -19.48 13.89
C PHE A 97 13.80 -20.12 13.25
N ARG A 98 14.23 -19.59 12.09
CA ARG A 98 15.47 -19.97 11.45
C ARG A 98 16.59 -19.11 12.01
N HIS A 99 17.78 -19.69 12.23
CA HIS A 99 18.92 -18.95 12.77
C HIS A 99 19.32 -17.79 11.86
N SER A 100 19.39 -18.03 10.56
CA SER A 100 19.65 -17.01 9.53
C SER A 100 18.68 -15.81 9.56
N ASP A 101 17.40 -16.03 9.84
CA ASP A 101 16.39 -14.95 9.93
C ASP A 101 16.57 -14.07 11.18
N CYS A 102 17.33 -14.54 12.16
CA CYS A 102 17.54 -13.86 13.44
C CYS A 102 18.87 -13.08 13.50
N ILE A 103 19.60 -13.00 12.38
CA ILE A 103 20.82 -12.21 12.26
C ILE A 103 20.44 -10.78 11.86
N GLU A 104 20.52 -9.85 12.82
CA GLU A 104 20.26 -8.43 12.59
C GLU A 104 21.57 -7.65 12.61
N VAL A 105 21.91 -6.96 11.52
CA VAL A 105 23.11 -6.10 11.42
C VAL A 105 24.40 -6.87 11.79
N GLY A 106 24.46 -8.16 11.43
CA GLY A 106 25.60 -9.03 11.74
C GLY A 106 25.67 -9.53 13.19
N HIS A 107 24.70 -9.16 14.04
CA HIS A 107 24.56 -9.69 15.38
C HIS A 107 23.56 -10.84 15.41
N ASP A 108 23.96 -11.93 16.05
CA ASP A 108 23.08 -13.06 16.31
C ASP A 108 22.14 -12.74 17.47
N ARG A 109 20.84 -12.63 17.16
CA ARG A 109 19.79 -12.36 18.15
C ARG A 109 18.81 -13.53 18.27
N TYR A 110 19.22 -14.72 17.83
CA TYR A 110 18.37 -15.91 17.79
C TYR A 110 17.74 -16.22 19.15
N GLU A 111 18.55 -16.23 20.21
CA GLU A 111 18.06 -16.47 21.57
C GLU A 111 17.07 -15.41 22.04
N GLU A 112 17.32 -14.14 21.72
CA GLU A 112 16.46 -13.03 22.11
C GLU A 112 15.08 -13.13 21.43
N PHE A 113 15.03 -13.44 20.13
CA PHE A 113 13.77 -13.61 19.40
C PHE A 113 12.96 -14.80 19.91
N VAL A 114 13.62 -15.95 20.10
CA VAL A 114 12.95 -17.16 20.59
C VAL A 114 12.46 -16.95 22.03
N SER A 115 13.29 -16.36 22.90
CA SER A 115 12.93 -16.05 24.29
C SER A 115 11.78 -15.05 24.36
N ALA A 116 11.84 -13.94 23.61
CA ALA A 116 10.76 -12.96 23.56
C ALA A 116 9.44 -13.57 23.10
N PHE A 117 9.49 -14.48 22.11
CA PHE A 117 8.30 -15.20 21.66
C PHE A 117 7.74 -16.14 22.72
N LEU A 118 8.59 -16.96 23.36
CA LEU A 118 8.17 -17.88 24.42
C LEU A 118 7.55 -17.14 25.61
N ASN A 119 8.15 -16.02 26.03
CA ASN A 119 7.63 -15.16 27.09
C ASN A 119 6.27 -14.54 26.71
N LYS A 120 6.08 -14.17 25.43
CA LYS A 120 4.80 -13.65 24.93
C LYS A 120 3.71 -14.71 24.89
N VAL A 121 4.04 -15.93 24.48
CA VAL A 121 3.08 -17.04 24.35
C VAL A 121 2.69 -17.59 25.72
N GLY A 122 3.63 -17.62 26.67
CA GLY A 122 3.46 -18.29 27.95
C GLY A 122 3.75 -19.79 27.84
N TRP A 123 4.45 -20.34 28.84
CA TRP A 123 4.90 -21.73 28.83
C TRP A 123 3.74 -22.73 28.74
N GLU A 124 2.61 -22.42 29.40
CA GLU A 124 1.41 -23.25 29.44
C GLU A 124 0.72 -23.41 28.08
N ASN A 125 1.02 -22.52 27.14
CA ASN A 125 0.46 -22.54 25.80
C ASN A 125 1.38 -23.22 24.78
N VAL A 126 2.62 -23.54 25.13
CA VAL A 126 3.56 -24.26 24.27
C VAL A 126 3.23 -25.74 24.29
N LEU A 127 2.98 -26.31 23.11
CA LEU A 127 2.64 -27.72 22.93
C LEU A 127 3.86 -28.57 22.59
N SER A 128 4.76 -28.04 21.75
CA SER A 128 5.95 -28.76 21.33
C SER A 128 7.02 -27.82 20.82
N THR A 129 8.28 -28.16 21.11
CA THR A 129 9.48 -27.51 20.58
C THR A 129 10.33 -28.56 19.89
N THR A 130 10.58 -28.41 18.59
CA THR A 130 11.38 -29.34 17.79
C THR A 130 12.50 -28.58 17.10
N THR A 131 13.74 -29.02 17.31
CA THR A 131 14.92 -28.50 16.60
C THR A 131 15.05 -29.15 15.23
N LEU A 132 15.34 -28.35 14.22
CA LEU A 132 15.51 -28.76 12.84
C LEU A 132 16.90 -28.34 12.37
N ASN A 133 17.68 -29.27 11.81
CA ASN A 133 18.92 -28.95 11.11
C ASN A 133 18.68 -29.20 9.62
N TYR A 134 19.06 -28.26 8.77
CA TYR A 134 18.83 -28.35 7.34
C TYR A 134 19.96 -27.71 6.55
N THR A 135 19.99 -27.97 5.26
CA THR A 135 20.89 -27.29 4.33
C THR A 135 20.05 -26.54 3.30
N HIS A 136 20.53 -25.37 2.87
CA HIS A 136 19.90 -24.59 1.82
C HIS A 136 20.96 -23.97 0.93
N ILE A 137 20.59 -23.62 -0.30
CA ILE A 137 21.47 -22.89 -1.21
C ILE A 137 21.26 -21.41 -0.92
N ASP A 138 22.32 -20.74 -0.50
CA ASP A 138 22.30 -19.29 -0.33
C ASP A 138 22.22 -18.60 -1.70
N ILE A 139 21.27 -17.69 -1.84
CA ILE A 139 20.97 -17.04 -3.13
C ILE A 139 22.13 -16.13 -3.55
N ALA A 140 22.83 -15.51 -2.60
CA ALA A 140 23.92 -14.59 -2.89
C ALA A 140 25.21 -15.32 -3.33
N THR A 141 25.55 -16.43 -2.66
CA THR A 141 26.83 -17.12 -2.86
C THR A 141 26.74 -18.41 -3.68
N GLN A 142 25.52 -18.91 -3.96
CA GLN A 142 25.26 -20.22 -4.58
C GLN A 142 25.92 -21.40 -3.85
N LYS A 143 26.31 -21.20 -2.59
CA LYS A 143 26.88 -22.25 -1.76
C LYS A 143 25.80 -22.95 -0.97
N ILE A 144 26.00 -24.25 -0.74
CA ILE A 144 25.20 -25.01 0.20
C ILE A 144 25.65 -24.62 1.60
N LEU A 145 24.76 -23.98 2.35
CA LEU A 145 24.96 -23.61 3.74
C LEU A 145 24.15 -24.54 4.64
N THR A 146 24.76 -24.95 5.74
CA THR A 146 24.08 -25.67 6.82
C THR A 146 23.52 -24.64 7.80
N ASP A 147 22.27 -24.83 8.18
CA ASP A 147 21.54 -23.93 9.07
C ASP A 147 20.66 -24.75 10.04
N TYR A 148 20.16 -24.10 11.08
CA TYR A 148 19.29 -24.71 12.07
C TYR A 148 18.12 -23.80 12.42
N ALA A 149 17.05 -24.42 12.90
CA ALA A 149 15.81 -23.74 13.27
C ALA A 149 15.15 -24.43 14.46
N ILE A 150 14.26 -23.71 15.12
CA ILE A 150 13.33 -24.27 16.10
C ILE A 150 11.90 -24.07 15.63
N GLN A 151 11.16 -25.17 15.57
CA GLN A 151 9.72 -25.19 15.37
C GLN A 151 9.03 -25.21 16.73
N ILE A 152 8.12 -24.26 16.94
CA ILE A 152 7.31 -24.14 18.15
C ILE A 152 5.84 -24.26 17.75
N ILE A 153 5.19 -25.31 18.26
CA ILE A 153 3.75 -25.50 18.15
C ILE A 153 3.12 -24.99 19.45
N TYR A 154 2.13 -24.11 19.36
CA TYR A 154 1.54 -23.46 20.53
C TYR A 154 0.05 -23.18 20.33
N ARG A 155 -0.65 -22.94 21.43
CA ARG A 155 -2.04 -22.49 21.46
C ARG A 155 -2.09 -20.97 21.52
N GLY A 156 -2.77 -20.32 20.57
CA GLY A 156 -2.95 -18.87 20.63
C GLY A 156 -3.97 -18.31 19.68
#